data_AF-A0A533RIT2-F1
#
_entry.id   AF-A0A533RIT2-F1
#
_cell.length_a   1.000
_cell.length_b   1.000
_cell.length_c   1.000
_cell.angle_alpha   90.00
_cell.angle_beta   90.00
_cell.angle_gamma   90.00
#
_symmetry.space_group_name_H-M   'P 1'
#
loop_
_entity.id
_entity.type
_entity.pdbx_description
1 polymer ?
#
loop_
_entity_poly.entity_id
_entity_poly.type
_entity_poly.pdbx_seq_one_letter_code
_entity_poly.pdbx_strand_id
1 'polypeptide(L)'
;MGRIDLSTDFALVDLTDLGGQRIIQAIAKDSRGLCLASEARRRWVHRGLMIRCTSVQRRRVMSYASLQRRSVHALGRSLRLLLAMCLAVAAVTVAVPAMAAPPEQKVLASDGAAYDAFGWATAMQGDTAVVGARYDDNMGSAYVFTHSGGAWTQRAKLVSASRSVNDEFGHAVDIDGNTIVVTQSGNGGAVHVYTGAGDSWTLQQTLYPDTPDWIQHAAIDGDTILFAGNERVYVYTRSAGTWSKQAVLTSDYGAPQMFGCAVDLDGDTALIGARGGWADGWSGSAYVFTRSGGIWSQRAKLDPSVRFPGMGQSFGCSVALCGGTAVIGSNEGDLGNGSVWVFTGSGDTWAERTRIQASDGSWNDYFGAWVAFDGANIVASAFGDDGRTGCAYRFSGAGGTWTEQEIYMASDRAGWDQYAGQQGVAISGNHILIGSLCDDNERGEDAGSAYFYELEAPLVTQRYEQTAPQLAWVGAWSSVARTQLSAGSARCASGIGKSVTATFDGTGIDWIGARTTSAGKARVYLDGVLVATVDLYSNANRFGEVLYSVSGLDNGPHTLKIECFGSKNPASAGTNVWIDAFDVTGELTGGS
;
A
#
# COMPACT_ATOMS: atom_id res chain seq x y z
N MET A 1 -60.62 -31.33 -4.83
CA MET A 1 -61.59 -30.23 -5.00
C MET A 1 -61.54 -29.37 -3.75
N GLY A 2 -61.35 -28.06 -3.94
CA GLY A 2 -61.22 -27.05 -2.90
C GLY A 2 -60.45 -25.85 -3.44
N ARG A 3 -61.16 -24.92 -4.11
CA ARG A 3 -60.66 -23.61 -4.53
C ARG A 3 -60.25 -22.84 -3.27
N ILE A 4 -59.06 -22.24 -3.24
CA ILE A 4 -58.75 -21.17 -2.29
C ILE A 4 -58.84 -19.86 -3.07
N ASP A 5 -59.84 -19.06 -2.73
CA ASP A 5 -60.04 -17.71 -3.24
C ASP A 5 -59.00 -16.77 -2.62
N LEU A 6 -58.30 -15.99 -3.46
CA LEU A 6 -57.36 -14.96 -3.05
C LEU A 6 -58.13 -13.69 -2.66
N SER A 7 -58.49 -13.57 -1.40
CA SER A 7 -58.80 -12.27 -0.81
C SER A 7 -58.45 -12.27 0.68
N THR A 8 -57.28 -11.74 1.05
CA THR A 8 -57.04 -10.96 2.28
C THR A 8 -55.56 -10.56 2.43
N ASP A 9 -55.35 -9.23 2.41
CA ASP A 9 -54.34 -8.37 3.06
C ASP A 9 -52.86 -8.78 3.12
N PHE A 10 -52.05 -8.18 2.25
CA PHE A 10 -50.60 -8.01 2.45
C PHE A 10 -50.35 -6.70 3.19
N ALA A 11 -49.55 -6.73 4.26
CA ALA A 11 -48.98 -5.51 4.85
C ALA A 11 -47.51 -5.40 4.42
N LEU A 12 -47.17 -4.28 3.77
CA LEU A 12 -45.79 -3.88 3.50
C LEU A 12 -45.27 -3.13 4.74
N VAL A 13 -44.14 -3.55 5.28
CA VAL A 13 -43.43 -2.79 6.33
C VAL A 13 -42.15 -2.25 5.69
N ASP A 14 -42.05 -0.92 5.61
CA ASP A 14 -40.85 -0.21 5.14
C ASP A 14 -39.87 -0.14 6.32
N LEU A 15 -38.72 -0.81 6.22
CA LEU A 15 -37.64 -0.71 7.20
C LEU A 15 -36.46 -0.03 6.51
N THR A 16 -36.10 1.14 7.03
CA THR A 16 -34.93 1.90 6.60
C THR A 16 -33.78 1.56 7.54
N ASP A 17 -32.68 1.03 7.02
CA ASP A 17 -31.42 0.96 7.75
C ASP A 17 -30.66 2.29 7.60
N LEU A 18 -29.70 2.56 8.49
CA LEU A 18 -28.89 3.78 8.62
C LEU A 18 -28.04 4.15 7.38
N GLY A 19 -28.11 3.35 6.30
CA GLY A 19 -27.50 3.62 5.00
C GLY A 19 -28.48 3.91 3.85
N GLY A 20 -29.79 4.08 4.12
CA GLY A 20 -30.74 4.64 3.13
C GLY A 20 -31.23 3.70 2.00
N GLN A 21 -30.89 2.42 1.99
CA GLN A 21 -31.48 1.46 1.03
C GLN A 21 -32.82 0.86 1.51
N ARG A 22 -33.80 0.77 0.61
CA ARG A 22 -35.12 0.15 0.85
C ARG A 22 -35.10 -1.35 0.62
N ILE A 23 -35.33 -2.14 1.67
CA ILE A 23 -35.56 -3.59 1.57
C ILE A 23 -37.06 -3.87 1.67
N ILE A 24 -37.67 -4.42 0.62
CA ILE A 24 -39.08 -4.84 0.65
C ILE A 24 -39.15 -6.33 1.02
N GLN A 25 -39.61 -6.65 2.24
CA GLN A 25 -39.99 -8.01 2.63
C GLN A 25 -41.51 -8.19 2.55
N ALA A 26 -41.96 -9.21 1.81
CA ALA A 26 -43.36 -9.59 1.76
C ALA A 26 -43.67 -10.65 2.83
N ILE A 27 -44.64 -10.36 3.70
CA ILE A 27 -45.12 -11.28 4.73
C ILE A 27 -46.53 -11.76 4.33
N ALA A 28 -46.71 -13.07 4.15
CA ALA A 28 -48.02 -13.66 3.92
C ALA A 28 -48.53 -14.32 5.22
N LYS A 29 -49.79 -14.04 5.58
CA LYS A 29 -50.46 -14.60 6.75
C LYS A 29 -51.48 -15.64 6.28
N ASP A 30 -51.34 -16.89 6.72
CA ASP A 30 -52.43 -17.87 6.62
C ASP A 30 -53.11 -18.06 7.98
N SER A 31 -54.21 -18.83 7.99
CA SER A 31 -55.02 -19.10 9.19
C SER A 31 -54.32 -19.89 10.29
N ARG A 32 -53.02 -20.19 10.18
CA ARG A 32 -52.25 -21.00 11.14
C ARG A 32 -50.85 -20.46 11.51
N GLY A 33 -50.38 -19.33 10.98
CA GLY A 33 -49.17 -18.63 11.47
C GLY A 33 -48.28 -17.98 10.40
N LEU A 34 -47.27 -17.22 10.84
CA LEU A 34 -46.31 -16.44 10.01
C LEU A 34 -45.16 -17.31 9.47
N CYS A 35 -44.85 -17.20 8.17
CA CYS A 35 -43.62 -17.77 7.56
C CYS A 35 -42.71 -16.68 7.00
N LEU A 36 -41.40 -16.81 7.23
CA LEU A 36 -40.33 -16.01 6.60
C LEU A 36 -39.75 -16.82 5.44
N ALA A 37 -39.71 -16.24 4.24
CA ALA A 37 -39.01 -16.82 3.09
C ALA A 37 -37.68 -16.08 2.89
N SER A 38 -36.56 -16.76 3.15
CA SER A 38 -35.22 -16.29 2.78
C SER A 38 -34.83 -16.84 1.40
N GLU A 39 -34.34 -15.95 0.54
CA GLU A 39 -33.69 -16.18 -0.76
C GLU A 39 -34.58 -16.54 -1.96
N ALA A 40 -34.75 -15.56 -2.87
CA ALA A 40 -35.16 -15.79 -4.26
C ALA A 40 -34.20 -15.07 -5.21
N ARG A 41 -33.33 -15.82 -5.91
CA ARG A 41 -32.49 -15.30 -7.00
C ARG A 41 -33.36 -14.94 -8.20
N ARG A 42 -33.16 -13.75 -8.77
CA ARG A 42 -33.84 -13.30 -10.02
C ARG A 42 -33.29 -14.08 -11.23
N ARG A 43 -34.12 -14.90 -11.87
CA ARG A 43 -34.01 -15.22 -13.31
C ARG A 43 -35.41 -15.23 -13.92
N TRP A 44 -35.63 -14.31 -14.86
CA TRP A 44 -36.82 -14.26 -15.70
C TRP A 44 -36.66 -15.23 -16.87
N VAL A 45 -37.46 -16.30 -16.91
CA VAL A 45 -37.92 -16.95 -18.16
C VAL A 45 -39.35 -17.45 -17.94
N HIS A 46 -40.21 -17.18 -18.91
CA HIS A 46 -41.62 -17.57 -18.96
C HIS A 46 -41.85 -19.08 -18.74
N ARG A 47 -42.96 -19.38 -18.05
CA ARG A 47 -43.64 -20.68 -17.84
C ARG A 47 -43.27 -21.46 -16.57
N GLY A 48 -44.09 -21.25 -15.52
CA GLY A 48 -44.53 -22.24 -14.52
C GLY A 48 -43.46 -23.01 -13.75
N LEU A 49 -43.06 -22.51 -12.58
CA LEU A 49 -42.26 -23.27 -11.60
C LEU A 49 -43.17 -23.88 -10.52
N MET A 50 -43.27 -25.22 -10.49
CA MET A 50 -43.77 -25.98 -9.34
C MET A 50 -42.63 -26.17 -8.33
N ILE A 51 -42.78 -25.68 -7.10
CA ILE A 51 -41.83 -25.97 -6.00
C ILE A 51 -42.40 -27.13 -5.17
N ARG A 52 -41.74 -28.30 -5.20
CA ARG A 52 -41.98 -29.40 -4.25
C ARG A 52 -41.11 -29.18 -3.02
N CYS A 53 -41.74 -29.00 -1.85
CA CYS A 53 -41.04 -28.94 -0.57
C CYS A 53 -40.95 -30.35 0.04
N THR A 54 -39.73 -30.87 0.18
CA THR A 54 -39.44 -32.14 0.85
C THR A 54 -38.84 -31.87 2.24
N SER A 55 -39.67 -32.13 3.26
CA SER A 55 -39.39 -32.13 4.71
C SER A 55 -39.63 -30.82 5.49
N VAL A 56 -40.40 -30.95 6.57
CA VAL A 56 -40.80 -29.89 7.52
C VAL A 56 -40.20 -30.26 8.88
N GLN A 57 -39.40 -29.38 9.49
CA GLN A 57 -38.98 -29.49 10.89
C GLN A 57 -39.66 -28.38 11.70
N ARG A 58 -40.45 -28.76 12.72
CA ARG A 58 -41.27 -27.88 13.55
C ARG A 58 -40.49 -27.40 14.77
N ARG A 59 -40.40 -26.08 15.01
CA ARG A 59 -40.11 -25.53 16.35
C ARG A 59 -41.17 -24.48 16.71
N ARG A 60 -41.79 -24.66 17.89
CA ARG A 60 -42.84 -23.80 18.44
C ARG A 60 -42.23 -22.52 19.02
N VAL A 61 -42.68 -21.36 18.55
CA VAL A 61 -42.48 -20.06 19.22
C VAL A 61 -43.85 -19.60 19.71
N MET A 62 -44.02 -19.44 21.03
CA MET A 62 -45.22 -18.84 21.63
C MET A 62 -45.07 -17.32 21.65
N SER A 63 -46.15 -16.63 21.29
CA SER A 63 -46.21 -15.21 20.96
C SER A 63 -46.26 -14.28 22.17
N TYR A 64 -45.53 -13.18 22.06
CA TYR A 64 -45.70 -11.92 22.79
C TYR A 64 -47.09 -11.32 22.48
N ALA A 65 -48.06 -11.42 23.40
CA ALA A 65 -49.14 -10.44 23.60
C ALA A 65 -50.23 -10.98 24.55
N SER A 66 -49.91 -11.09 25.85
CA SER A 66 -50.93 -11.05 26.91
C SER A 66 -50.23 -10.95 28.28
N LEU A 67 -49.88 -9.74 28.72
CA LEU A 67 -49.59 -9.40 30.13
C LEU A 67 -49.38 -7.87 30.26
N GLN A 68 -50.41 -7.09 29.95
CA GLN A 68 -50.57 -5.82 30.65
C GLN A 68 -51.20 -6.10 32.01
N ARG A 69 -50.59 -5.55 33.06
CA ARG A 69 -51.01 -5.53 34.48
C ARG A 69 -50.77 -6.83 35.26
N ARG A 70 -49.58 -6.96 35.86
CA ARG A 70 -49.40 -7.02 37.33
C ARG A 70 -47.91 -7.24 37.69
N SER A 71 -47.48 -6.52 38.72
CA SER A 71 -46.30 -6.82 39.57
C SER A 71 -44.92 -6.34 39.11
N VAL A 72 -44.80 -5.01 39.00
CA VAL A 72 -43.56 -4.27 39.29
C VAL A 72 -43.29 -4.42 40.79
N HIS A 73 -42.37 -5.30 41.21
CA HIS A 73 -41.65 -5.28 42.51
C HIS A 73 -40.91 -6.62 42.74
N ALA A 74 -39.88 -6.91 41.95
CA ALA A 74 -38.78 -7.82 42.33
C ALA A 74 -37.76 -7.93 41.18
N LEU A 75 -37.03 -6.86 40.88
CA LEU A 75 -35.79 -6.89 40.06
C LEU A 75 -35.06 -5.53 40.13
N GLY A 76 -35.07 -4.90 41.30
CA GLY A 76 -34.60 -3.52 41.51
C GLY A 76 -33.26 -3.36 42.23
N ARG A 77 -32.48 -4.41 42.46
CA ARG A 77 -31.23 -4.32 43.24
C ARG A 77 -29.96 -4.90 42.62
N SER A 78 -30.03 -5.66 41.52
CA SER A 78 -28.82 -6.27 40.91
C SER A 78 -28.36 -5.63 39.60
N LEU A 79 -29.05 -4.61 39.08
CA LEU A 79 -28.68 -3.91 37.84
C LEU A 79 -28.04 -2.53 38.06
N ARG A 80 -28.01 -2.02 39.31
CA ARG A 80 -27.43 -0.70 39.63
C ARG A 80 -25.93 -0.72 39.93
N LEU A 81 -25.32 -1.90 40.13
CA LEU A 81 -23.87 -2.02 40.32
C LEU A 81 -23.10 -2.29 39.02
N LEU A 82 -23.77 -2.78 37.97
CA LEU A 82 -23.15 -2.99 36.64
C LEU A 82 -23.25 -1.77 35.72
N LEU A 83 -24.20 -0.84 35.97
CA LEU A 83 -24.32 0.40 35.19
C LEU A 83 -23.46 1.56 35.71
N ALA A 84 -22.86 1.44 36.91
CA ALA A 84 -22.01 2.47 37.50
C ALA A 84 -20.51 2.26 37.25
N MET A 85 -20.11 1.16 36.58
CA MET A 85 -18.71 0.85 36.27
C MET A 85 -18.36 1.04 34.78
N CYS A 86 -19.30 1.54 33.97
CA CYS A 86 -19.08 1.89 32.55
C CYS A 86 -19.16 3.39 32.27
N LEU A 87 -19.16 4.25 33.30
CA LEU A 87 -19.30 5.71 33.14
C LEU A 87 -18.09 6.45 33.73
N ALA A 88 -16.88 6.10 33.28
CA ALA A 88 -15.67 6.93 33.50
C ALA A 88 -14.51 6.59 32.54
N VAL A 89 -14.79 6.11 31.33
CA VAL A 89 -13.87 6.31 30.21
C VAL A 89 -14.58 7.30 29.31
N ALA A 90 -14.38 8.60 29.59
CA ALA A 90 -14.59 9.58 28.55
C ALA A 90 -13.66 9.14 27.42
N ALA A 91 -14.23 8.60 26.35
CA ALA A 91 -13.52 8.46 25.11
C ALA A 91 -13.08 9.88 24.75
N VAL A 92 -11.82 10.20 25.02
CA VAL A 92 -11.14 11.28 24.32
C VAL A 92 -11.13 10.79 22.88
N THR A 93 -12.17 11.16 22.13
CA THR A 93 -12.10 11.18 20.69
C THR A 93 -11.13 12.31 20.41
N VAL A 94 -9.84 11.97 20.36
CA VAL A 94 -8.89 12.83 19.65
C VAL A 94 -9.43 12.79 18.23
N ALA A 95 -10.03 13.91 17.78
CA ALA A 95 -10.20 14.13 16.37
C ALA A 95 -8.78 14.06 15.81
N VAL A 96 -8.42 12.92 15.23
CA VAL A 96 -7.20 12.81 14.45
C VAL A 96 -7.36 13.89 13.38
N PRO A 97 -6.48 14.91 13.33
CA PRO A 97 -6.54 15.87 12.26
C PRO A 97 -6.50 15.05 10.97
N ALA A 98 -7.45 15.30 10.06
CA ALA A 98 -7.40 14.73 8.73
C ALA A 98 -5.99 15.01 8.20
N MET A 99 -5.24 13.95 7.90
CA MET A 99 -3.90 14.07 7.35
C MET A 99 -4.02 14.97 6.13
N ALA A 100 -3.15 15.98 6.02
CA ALA A 100 -3.15 16.82 4.83
C ALA A 100 -2.97 15.90 3.62
N ALA A 101 -3.75 16.11 2.57
CA ALA A 101 -3.62 15.32 1.34
C ALA A 101 -2.14 15.34 0.89
N PRO A 102 -1.58 14.20 0.47
CA PRO A 102 -0.18 14.13 0.09
C PRO A 102 0.11 15.16 -1.02
N PRO A 103 1.28 15.84 -1.00
CA PRO A 103 1.64 16.80 -2.05
C PRO A 103 1.54 16.15 -3.42
N GLU A 104 0.61 16.65 -4.24
CA GLU A 104 0.28 16.12 -5.55
C GLU A 104 0.70 17.11 -6.65
N GLN A 105 1.26 16.57 -7.73
CA GLN A 105 1.45 17.29 -8.98
C GLN A 105 0.80 16.51 -10.14
N LYS A 106 -0.28 17.06 -10.70
CA LYS A 106 -0.84 16.60 -11.99
C LYS A 106 0.03 17.07 -13.15
N VAL A 107 0.31 16.17 -14.09
CA VAL A 107 1.00 16.47 -15.35
C VAL A 107 0.22 15.92 -16.54
N LEU A 108 0.33 16.62 -17.66
CA LEU A 108 -0.27 16.27 -18.95
C LEU A 108 0.84 16.10 -19.98
N ALA A 109 0.60 15.27 -21.01
CA ALA A 109 1.45 15.27 -22.20
C ALA A 109 1.48 16.66 -22.86
N SER A 110 2.66 17.12 -23.26
CA SER A 110 2.87 18.45 -23.86
C SER A 110 1.97 18.71 -25.07
N ASP A 111 1.73 17.67 -25.84
CA ASP A 111 1.00 17.59 -27.09
C ASP A 111 -0.22 16.66 -26.99
N GLY A 112 -0.64 16.34 -25.75
CA GLY A 112 -1.81 15.50 -25.53
C GLY A 112 -3.05 16.03 -26.24
N ALA A 113 -3.86 15.10 -26.70
CA ALA A 113 -5.12 15.26 -27.40
C ALA A 113 -6.13 14.23 -26.91
N ALA A 114 -7.39 14.39 -27.34
CA ALA A 114 -8.45 13.45 -26.99
C ALA A 114 -8.11 12.01 -27.42
N TYR A 115 -8.39 11.06 -26.53
CA TYR A 115 -8.20 9.62 -26.68
C TYR A 115 -6.75 9.12 -26.78
N ASP A 116 -5.75 9.95 -26.44
CA ASP A 116 -4.34 9.52 -26.44
C ASP A 116 -4.02 8.53 -25.31
N ALA A 117 -4.85 8.51 -24.26
CA ALA A 117 -4.72 7.68 -23.08
C ALA A 117 -3.36 7.82 -22.36
N PHE A 118 -2.91 9.05 -22.14
CA PHE A 118 -1.72 9.33 -21.35
C PHE A 118 -1.89 8.85 -19.90
N GLY A 119 -0.88 8.22 -19.32
CA GLY A 119 -1.01 7.53 -18.03
C GLY A 119 -1.39 6.06 -18.15
N TRP A 120 -1.40 5.50 -19.37
CA TRP A 120 -1.64 4.08 -19.62
C TRP A 120 -0.60 3.17 -18.97
N ALA A 121 0.67 3.54 -18.98
CA ALA A 121 1.74 2.77 -18.35
C ALA A 121 2.69 3.72 -17.64
N THR A 122 3.17 3.34 -16.46
CA THR A 122 4.09 4.17 -15.68
C THR A 122 5.28 3.37 -15.18
N ALA A 123 6.45 4.00 -15.18
CA ALA A 123 7.68 3.48 -14.57
C ALA A 123 8.52 4.64 -14.06
N MET A 124 9.33 4.42 -13.03
CA MET A 124 10.20 5.46 -12.49
C MET A 124 11.40 4.90 -11.75
N GLN A 125 12.49 5.67 -11.75
CA GLN A 125 13.66 5.41 -10.92
C GLN A 125 14.26 6.74 -10.46
N GLY A 126 14.33 6.93 -9.14
CA GLY A 126 14.80 8.18 -8.54
C GLY A 126 14.02 9.39 -9.04
N ASP A 127 14.72 10.32 -9.70
CA ASP A 127 14.19 11.58 -10.23
C ASP A 127 13.80 11.50 -11.72
N THR A 128 13.73 10.30 -12.32
CA THR A 128 13.29 10.12 -13.70
C THR A 128 12.07 9.21 -13.76
N ALA A 129 11.09 9.60 -14.56
CA ALA A 129 9.84 8.88 -14.74
C ALA A 129 9.47 8.78 -16.21
N VAL A 130 8.75 7.71 -16.57
CA VAL A 130 8.28 7.44 -17.92
C VAL A 130 6.79 7.17 -17.87
N VAL A 131 6.04 7.82 -18.76
CA VAL A 131 4.59 7.65 -18.90
C VAL A 131 4.25 7.27 -20.32
N GLY A 132 3.55 6.15 -20.50
CA GLY A 132 3.03 5.68 -21.78
C GLY A 132 1.68 6.31 -22.14
N ALA A 133 1.47 6.55 -23.43
CA ALA A 133 0.22 6.97 -24.05
C ALA A 133 0.02 6.13 -25.30
N ARG A 134 -0.54 4.93 -25.15
CA ARG A 134 -0.53 3.91 -26.22
C ARG A 134 -1.35 4.29 -27.45
N TYR A 135 -2.24 5.27 -27.33
CA TYR A 135 -3.14 5.69 -28.40
C TYR A 135 -2.81 7.06 -28.98
N ASP A 136 -1.78 7.72 -28.45
CA ASP A 136 -1.25 8.97 -28.96
C ASP A 136 -1.03 8.93 -30.48
N ASP A 137 -1.64 9.85 -31.22
CA ASP A 137 -1.61 9.92 -32.69
C ASP A 137 -2.09 8.62 -33.40
N ASN A 138 -2.81 7.74 -32.72
CA ASN A 138 -3.12 6.35 -33.11
C ASN A 138 -1.89 5.44 -33.33
N MET A 139 -0.70 5.85 -32.93
CA MET A 139 0.55 5.07 -33.08
C MET A 139 1.20 4.76 -31.73
N GLY A 140 0.88 5.56 -30.72
CA GLY A 140 1.38 5.48 -29.36
C GLY A 140 2.70 6.19 -29.15
N SER A 141 2.92 6.70 -27.94
CA SER A 141 4.10 7.44 -27.49
C SER A 141 4.45 7.11 -26.05
N ALA A 142 5.69 7.42 -25.64
CA ALA A 142 6.08 7.47 -24.24
C ALA A 142 6.75 8.81 -23.93
N TYR A 143 6.60 9.30 -22.70
CA TYR A 143 7.03 10.62 -22.28
C TYR A 143 7.94 10.51 -21.07
N VAL A 144 9.08 11.20 -21.10
CA VAL A 144 10.06 11.19 -20.01
C VAL A 144 9.94 12.47 -19.21
N PHE A 145 9.83 12.32 -17.90
CA PHE A 145 9.77 13.41 -16.93
C PHE A 145 10.99 13.36 -16.01
N THR A 146 11.46 14.53 -15.57
CA THR A 146 12.48 14.63 -14.54
C THR A 146 12.03 15.52 -13.39
N HIS A 147 12.38 15.10 -12.18
CA HIS A 147 12.15 15.87 -10.97
C HIS A 147 13.31 16.83 -10.70
N SER A 148 13.01 18.12 -10.56
CA SER A 148 14.01 19.11 -10.14
C SER A 148 13.33 20.33 -9.51
N GLY A 149 13.81 20.76 -8.35
CA GLY A 149 13.29 21.94 -7.67
C GLY A 149 11.85 21.77 -7.15
N GLY A 150 11.45 20.55 -6.77
CA GLY A 150 10.11 20.22 -6.26
C GLY A 150 9.04 20.13 -7.34
N ALA A 151 9.44 19.90 -8.60
CA ALA A 151 8.50 19.77 -9.71
C ALA A 151 8.99 18.76 -10.75
N TRP A 152 8.07 17.94 -11.24
CA TRP A 152 8.23 17.06 -12.38
C TRP A 152 7.97 17.81 -13.68
N THR A 153 8.89 17.70 -14.62
CA THR A 153 8.80 18.40 -15.91
C THR A 153 9.05 17.43 -17.06
N GLN A 154 8.23 17.49 -18.10
CA GLN A 154 8.45 16.67 -19.31
C GLN A 154 9.73 17.15 -20.00
N ARG A 155 10.64 16.22 -20.28
CA ARG A 155 11.95 16.47 -20.91
C ARG A 155 12.07 15.86 -22.29
N ALA A 156 11.36 14.77 -22.56
CA ALA A 156 11.39 14.11 -23.86
C ALA A 156 10.07 13.43 -24.21
N LYS A 157 9.84 13.26 -25.52
CA LYS A 157 8.85 12.36 -26.10
C LYS A 157 9.61 11.27 -26.87
N LEU A 158 9.37 10.02 -26.55
CA LEU A 158 9.98 8.85 -27.17
C LEU A 158 9.01 8.26 -28.18
N VAL A 159 9.51 8.07 -29.41
CA VAL A 159 8.75 7.52 -30.53
C VAL A 159 9.69 6.70 -31.41
N SER A 160 9.22 5.59 -31.97
CA SER A 160 9.95 4.92 -33.05
C SER A 160 9.68 5.60 -34.39
N ALA A 161 10.73 5.88 -35.18
CA ALA A 161 10.58 6.44 -36.52
C ALA A 161 9.86 5.51 -37.50
N SER A 162 9.81 4.20 -37.20
CA SER A 162 9.10 3.20 -37.98
C SER A 162 7.68 2.93 -37.48
N ARG A 163 7.19 3.69 -36.48
CA ARG A 163 5.87 3.45 -35.90
C ARG A 163 4.76 3.68 -36.93
N SER A 164 3.72 2.87 -36.86
CA SER A 164 2.55 2.87 -37.72
C SER A 164 1.27 2.94 -36.90
N VAL A 165 0.15 3.22 -37.57
CA VAL A 165 -1.17 3.21 -36.92
C VAL A 165 -1.43 1.83 -36.29
N ASN A 166 -1.96 1.82 -35.07
CA ASN A 166 -2.22 0.65 -34.23
C ASN A 166 -0.96 -0.11 -33.78
N ASP A 167 0.21 0.52 -33.79
CA ASP A 167 1.41 -0.07 -33.19
C ASP A 167 1.31 -0.17 -31.66
N GLU A 168 0.52 0.71 -31.04
CA GLU A 168 0.36 0.79 -29.58
C GLU A 168 1.71 0.95 -28.87
N PHE A 169 2.57 1.82 -29.40
CA PHE A 169 3.84 2.16 -28.76
C PHE A 169 3.59 2.85 -27.41
N GLY A 170 4.33 2.48 -26.36
CA GLY A 170 4.05 2.98 -25.01
C GLY A 170 2.99 2.16 -24.27
N HIS A 171 2.65 0.96 -24.74
CA HIS A 171 1.75 0.04 -24.04
C HIS A 171 2.29 -0.41 -22.68
N ALA A 172 3.61 -0.60 -22.57
CA ALA A 172 4.34 -0.82 -21.33
C ALA A 172 5.67 -0.06 -21.39
N VAL A 173 6.13 0.40 -20.25
CA VAL A 173 7.40 1.14 -20.11
C VAL A 173 8.12 0.63 -18.87
N ASP A 174 9.45 0.64 -18.92
CA ASP A 174 10.29 0.42 -17.73
C ASP A 174 11.63 1.15 -17.86
N ILE A 175 12.30 1.43 -16.74
CA ILE A 175 13.53 2.21 -16.69
C ILE A 175 14.53 1.64 -15.67
N ASP A 176 15.78 1.49 -16.12
CA ASP A 176 16.93 1.30 -15.24
C ASP A 176 18.13 2.15 -15.68
N GLY A 177 18.59 2.96 -14.74
CA GLY A 177 19.62 3.97 -14.87
C GLY A 177 19.37 4.90 -16.05
N ASN A 178 20.20 4.75 -17.07
CA ASN A 178 20.15 5.55 -18.30
C ASN A 178 19.47 4.82 -19.46
N THR A 179 18.75 3.74 -19.19
CA THR A 179 18.12 2.89 -20.20
C THR A 179 16.61 2.83 -19.96
N ILE A 180 15.83 3.20 -20.97
CA ILE A 180 14.36 3.07 -20.97
C ILE A 180 13.99 2.00 -21.99
N VAL A 181 13.07 1.11 -21.61
CA VAL A 181 12.40 0.20 -22.55
C VAL A 181 10.97 0.66 -22.77
N VAL A 182 10.55 0.66 -24.02
CA VAL A 182 9.17 0.97 -24.41
C VAL A 182 8.65 -0.14 -25.30
N THR A 183 7.53 -0.75 -24.93
CA THR A 183 6.92 -1.80 -25.74
C THR A 183 6.02 -1.21 -26.83
N GLN A 184 5.92 -1.98 -27.90
CA GLN A 184 4.98 -1.83 -28.98
C GLN A 184 4.22 -3.15 -29.05
N SER A 185 2.93 -3.15 -28.78
CA SER A 185 2.14 -4.39 -28.68
C SER A 185 1.50 -4.81 -30.01
N GLY A 186 1.11 -3.83 -30.81
CA GLY A 186 0.48 -4.05 -32.10
C GLY A 186 1.46 -4.42 -33.23
N ASN A 187 0.90 -4.79 -34.38
CA ASN A 187 1.61 -5.06 -35.64
C ASN A 187 2.83 -6.00 -35.53
N GLY A 188 2.74 -7.02 -34.67
CA GLY A 188 3.74 -8.07 -34.54
C GLY A 188 4.74 -7.86 -33.41
N GLY A 189 4.62 -6.77 -32.65
CA GLY A 189 5.28 -6.65 -31.36
C GLY A 189 6.76 -6.28 -31.43
N ALA A 190 7.18 -5.35 -30.58
CA ALA A 190 8.59 -4.98 -30.42
C ALA A 190 8.87 -4.37 -29.05
N VAL A 191 10.14 -4.33 -28.68
CA VAL A 191 10.63 -3.54 -27.53
C VAL A 191 11.70 -2.58 -28.03
N HIS A 192 11.51 -1.30 -27.79
CA HIS A 192 12.42 -0.24 -28.20
C HIS A 192 13.25 0.20 -27.00
N VAL A 193 14.57 0.08 -27.13
CA VAL A 193 15.53 0.40 -26.07
C VAL A 193 16.13 1.77 -26.34
N TYR A 194 15.88 2.72 -25.45
CA TYR A 194 16.43 4.06 -25.49
C TYR A 194 17.54 4.19 -24.46
N THR A 195 18.60 4.92 -24.80
CA THR A 195 19.62 5.34 -23.83
C THR A 195 19.75 6.85 -23.82
N GLY A 196 19.93 7.41 -22.62
CA GLY A 196 19.89 8.85 -22.46
C GLY A 196 19.86 9.34 -21.02
N ALA A 197 19.72 10.65 -20.89
CA ALA A 197 19.48 11.35 -19.63
C ALA A 197 18.90 12.74 -19.90
N GLY A 198 18.08 13.24 -18.97
CA GLY A 198 17.45 14.57 -19.08
C GLY A 198 16.65 14.71 -20.37
N ASP A 199 17.04 15.68 -21.21
CA ASP A 199 16.38 16.00 -22.48
C ASP A 199 16.81 15.12 -23.67
N SER A 200 17.85 14.30 -23.50
CA SER A 200 18.50 13.60 -24.61
C SER A 200 18.35 12.09 -24.47
N TRP A 201 17.38 11.53 -25.18
CA TRP A 201 17.14 10.10 -25.29
C TRP A 201 17.23 9.65 -26.75
N THR A 202 18.04 8.62 -26.99
CA THR A 202 18.27 8.09 -28.34
C THR A 202 17.87 6.64 -28.41
N LEU A 203 17.14 6.26 -29.47
CA LEU A 203 16.83 4.86 -29.75
C LEU A 203 18.14 4.12 -30.05
N GLN A 204 18.54 3.22 -29.15
CA GLN A 204 19.73 2.41 -29.28
C GLN A 204 19.47 1.18 -30.15
N GLN A 205 18.36 0.48 -29.87
CA GLN A 205 18.05 -0.80 -30.52
C GLN A 205 16.55 -1.12 -30.42
N THR A 206 16.01 -1.79 -31.43
CA THR A 206 14.69 -2.44 -31.37
C THR A 206 14.88 -3.95 -31.26
N LEU A 207 14.20 -4.57 -30.31
CA LEU A 207 14.19 -6.00 -30.03
C LEU A 207 12.87 -6.59 -30.52
N TYR A 208 12.94 -7.79 -31.09
CA TYR A 208 11.79 -8.47 -31.67
C TYR A 208 11.57 -9.85 -31.04
N PRO A 209 10.32 -10.31 -30.96
CA PRO A 209 10.03 -11.72 -30.75
C PRO A 209 10.49 -12.55 -31.96
N ASP A 210 10.61 -13.87 -31.77
CA ASP A 210 11.05 -14.79 -32.84
C ASP A 210 10.08 -14.86 -34.02
N THR A 211 8.81 -14.63 -33.74
CA THR A 211 7.73 -14.51 -34.69
C THR A 211 6.84 -13.36 -34.22
N PRO A 212 6.10 -12.67 -35.12
CA PRO A 212 5.15 -11.65 -34.73
C PRO A 212 4.29 -12.10 -33.55
N ASP A 213 4.29 -11.32 -32.47
CA ASP A 213 3.63 -11.65 -31.21
C ASP A 213 3.05 -10.39 -30.59
N TRP A 214 2.08 -10.55 -29.69
CA TRP A 214 1.54 -9.45 -28.92
C TRP A 214 2.35 -9.26 -27.63
N ILE A 215 3.15 -8.19 -27.56
CA ILE A 215 3.98 -7.92 -26.39
C ILE A 215 3.12 -7.30 -25.28
N GLN A 216 2.98 -7.96 -24.14
CA GLN A 216 2.10 -7.52 -23.05
C GLN A 216 2.81 -6.60 -22.06
N HIS A 217 4.07 -6.91 -21.74
CA HIS A 217 4.85 -6.21 -20.71
C HIS A 217 6.35 -6.38 -20.97
N ALA A 218 7.16 -5.47 -20.44
CA ALA A 218 8.61 -5.58 -20.42
C ALA A 218 9.14 -5.06 -19.08
N ALA A 219 10.29 -5.58 -18.67
CA ALA A 219 11.01 -5.11 -17.50
C ALA A 219 12.52 -5.09 -17.79
N ILE A 220 13.25 -4.17 -17.16
CA ILE A 220 14.70 -4.01 -17.29
C ILE A 220 15.37 -3.88 -15.92
N ASP A 221 16.48 -4.60 -15.74
CA ASP A 221 17.42 -4.37 -14.63
C ASP A 221 18.85 -4.61 -15.12
N GLY A 222 19.68 -3.58 -15.00
CA GLY A 222 21.06 -3.53 -15.47
C GLY A 222 21.21 -3.90 -16.94
N ASP A 223 21.85 -5.04 -17.16
CA ASP A 223 22.16 -5.56 -18.50
C ASP A 223 21.16 -6.65 -18.95
N THR A 224 19.97 -6.72 -18.35
CA THR A 224 18.96 -7.74 -18.66
C THR A 224 17.60 -7.09 -18.96
N ILE A 225 16.99 -7.47 -20.08
CA ILE A 225 15.61 -7.12 -20.42
C ILE A 225 14.80 -8.40 -20.51
N LEU A 226 13.62 -8.37 -19.90
CA LEU A 226 12.55 -9.33 -20.13
C LEU A 226 11.45 -8.66 -20.93
N PHE A 227 10.86 -9.37 -21.88
CA PHE A 227 9.56 -8.96 -22.42
C PHE A 227 8.70 -10.15 -22.74
N ALA A 228 7.41 -9.99 -22.48
CA ALA A 228 6.47 -11.07 -22.52
C ALA A 228 5.61 -11.02 -23.77
N GLY A 229 5.64 -12.13 -24.52
CA GLY A 229 4.73 -12.40 -25.62
C GLY A 229 3.58 -13.31 -25.17
N ASN A 230 2.90 -13.95 -26.11
CA ASN A 230 1.85 -14.89 -25.78
C ASN A 230 2.43 -16.21 -25.25
N GLU A 231 2.23 -16.45 -23.94
CA GLU A 231 2.61 -17.66 -23.21
C GLU A 231 4.13 -17.94 -23.16
N ARG A 232 4.95 -16.90 -23.32
CA ARG A 232 6.42 -16.98 -23.28
C ARG A 232 7.04 -15.65 -22.89
N VAL A 233 8.25 -15.69 -22.34
CA VAL A 233 9.02 -14.49 -22.01
C VAL A 233 10.39 -14.55 -22.68
N TYR A 234 10.74 -13.52 -23.43
CA TYR A 234 12.04 -13.40 -24.07
C TYR A 234 13.02 -12.72 -23.12
N VAL A 235 14.24 -13.26 -23.04
CA VAL A 235 15.34 -12.65 -22.28
C VAL A 235 16.38 -12.11 -23.24
N TYR A 236 16.70 -10.83 -23.12
CA TYR A 236 17.79 -10.19 -23.83
C TYR A 236 18.86 -9.72 -22.82
N THR A 237 20.12 -9.80 -23.22
CA THR A 237 21.25 -9.33 -22.42
C THR A 237 22.13 -8.38 -23.19
N ARG A 238 22.66 -7.37 -22.49
CA ARG A 238 23.58 -6.38 -23.06
C ARG A 238 25.02 -6.84 -22.88
N SER A 239 25.79 -6.79 -23.96
CA SER A 239 27.24 -6.94 -23.92
C SER A 239 27.88 -5.97 -24.91
N ALA A 240 28.89 -5.23 -24.45
CA ALA A 240 29.56 -4.19 -25.25
C ALA A 240 28.57 -3.22 -25.95
N GLY A 241 27.49 -2.84 -25.26
CA GLY A 241 26.48 -1.92 -25.78
C GLY A 241 25.51 -2.51 -26.82
N THR A 242 25.50 -3.83 -27.03
CA THR A 242 24.54 -4.50 -27.93
C THR A 242 23.65 -5.45 -27.14
N TRP A 243 22.34 -5.40 -27.39
CA TRP A 243 21.38 -6.33 -26.80
C TRP A 243 21.22 -7.55 -27.70
N SER A 244 21.32 -8.75 -27.11
CA SER A 244 21.14 -10.01 -27.84
C SER A 244 20.25 -10.96 -27.06
N LYS A 245 19.41 -11.70 -27.78
CA LYS A 245 18.51 -12.69 -27.17
C LYS A 245 19.34 -13.79 -26.51
N GLN A 246 19.19 -13.94 -25.21
CA GLN A 246 19.85 -14.96 -24.40
C GLN A 246 18.99 -16.23 -24.30
N ALA A 247 17.69 -16.08 -24.06
CA ALA A 247 16.79 -17.19 -23.78
C ALA A 247 15.33 -16.87 -24.13
N VAL A 248 14.50 -17.93 -24.15
CA VAL A 248 13.03 -17.84 -24.14
C VAL A 248 12.57 -18.71 -22.97
N LEU A 249 11.84 -18.10 -22.03
CA LEU A 249 11.32 -18.75 -20.83
C LEU A 249 9.90 -19.24 -21.11
N THR A 250 9.65 -20.48 -20.73
CA THR A 250 8.34 -21.15 -20.76
C THR A 250 8.18 -21.92 -19.46
N SER A 251 6.95 -22.19 -19.03
CA SER A 251 6.76 -22.93 -17.79
C SER A 251 7.04 -24.44 -17.94
N ASP A 252 7.65 -25.04 -16.91
CA ASP A 252 7.84 -26.49 -16.84
C ASP A 252 6.53 -27.25 -16.59
N TYR A 253 5.47 -26.54 -16.20
CA TYR A 253 4.13 -27.11 -15.93
C TYR A 253 3.22 -27.13 -17.17
N GLY A 254 3.77 -26.83 -18.35
CA GLY A 254 3.03 -26.71 -19.63
C GLY A 254 2.98 -25.26 -20.11
N ALA A 255 2.00 -24.93 -20.96
CA ALA A 255 1.70 -23.55 -21.36
C ALA A 255 0.54 -23.03 -20.49
N PRO A 256 0.79 -22.53 -19.26
CA PRO A 256 -0.28 -21.95 -18.47
C PRO A 256 -0.84 -20.74 -19.21
N GLN A 257 -2.17 -20.60 -19.16
CA GLN A 257 -2.84 -19.53 -19.88
C GLN A 257 -2.34 -18.18 -19.36
N MET A 258 -2.02 -17.31 -20.32
CA MET A 258 -1.55 -15.94 -20.04
C MET A 258 -0.22 -15.89 -19.25
N PHE A 259 0.63 -16.91 -19.39
CA PHE A 259 2.02 -16.83 -18.92
C PHE A 259 2.74 -15.64 -19.55
N GLY A 260 3.29 -14.77 -18.71
CA GLY A 260 3.88 -13.51 -19.17
C GLY A 260 2.89 -12.34 -19.22
N CYS A 261 1.70 -12.44 -18.61
CA CYS A 261 0.81 -11.28 -18.54
C CYS A 261 1.39 -10.10 -17.75
N ALA A 262 2.32 -10.37 -16.83
CA ALA A 262 3.17 -9.39 -16.16
C ALA A 262 4.54 -10.02 -15.91
N VAL A 263 5.60 -9.21 -15.94
CA VAL A 263 6.98 -9.63 -15.69
C VAL A 263 7.70 -8.57 -14.88
N ASP A 264 8.60 -8.99 -14.00
CA ASP A 264 9.55 -8.12 -13.31
C ASP A 264 10.87 -8.86 -13.06
N LEU A 265 11.96 -8.13 -12.84
CA LEU A 265 13.27 -8.72 -12.52
C LEU A 265 14.06 -7.97 -11.44
N ASP A 266 14.86 -8.74 -10.72
CA ASP A 266 15.84 -8.25 -9.75
C ASP A 266 17.11 -9.08 -9.91
N GLY A 267 18.09 -8.48 -10.59
CA GLY A 267 19.35 -9.06 -11.02
C GLY A 267 19.19 -10.32 -11.86
N ASP A 268 19.55 -11.45 -11.26
CA ASP A 268 19.48 -12.78 -11.87
C ASP A 268 18.16 -13.50 -11.57
N THR A 269 17.16 -12.83 -10.99
CA THR A 269 15.86 -13.42 -10.66
C THR A 269 14.75 -12.74 -11.47
N ALA A 270 13.93 -13.54 -12.14
CA ALA A 270 12.77 -13.08 -12.88
C ALA A 270 11.49 -13.61 -12.22
N LEU A 271 10.50 -12.74 -12.08
CA LEU A 271 9.15 -13.08 -11.63
C LEU A 271 8.17 -12.92 -12.79
N ILE A 272 7.43 -13.99 -13.10
CA ILE A 272 6.53 -14.04 -14.26
C ILE A 272 5.13 -14.39 -13.78
N GLY A 273 4.19 -13.49 -14.03
CA GLY A 273 2.77 -13.69 -13.74
C GLY A 273 2.07 -14.51 -14.81
N ALA A 274 1.17 -15.40 -14.38
CA ALA A 274 0.20 -16.09 -15.23
C ALA A 274 -1.17 -16.06 -14.54
N ARG A 275 -2.00 -15.08 -14.88
CA ARG A 275 -3.33 -14.90 -14.25
C ARG A 275 -4.30 -16.05 -14.49
N GLY A 276 -3.97 -16.97 -15.40
CA GLY A 276 -4.85 -18.04 -15.82
C GLY A 276 -5.89 -17.55 -16.82
N GLY A 277 -6.87 -18.40 -17.11
CA GLY A 277 -7.94 -18.07 -18.02
C GLY A 277 -9.13 -19.01 -17.89
N TRP A 278 -9.97 -19.06 -18.91
CA TRP A 278 -11.22 -19.81 -18.82
C TRP A 278 -11.04 -21.29 -18.46
N ALA A 279 -9.98 -21.94 -18.97
CA ALA A 279 -9.80 -23.38 -18.80
C ALA A 279 -9.34 -23.78 -17.39
N ASP A 280 -8.64 -22.91 -16.68
CA ASP A 280 -8.17 -23.14 -15.30
C ASP A 280 -9.02 -22.39 -14.25
N GLY A 281 -10.16 -21.85 -14.69
CA GLY A 281 -11.06 -21.07 -13.86
C GLY A 281 -10.43 -19.78 -13.35
N TRP A 282 -9.45 -19.22 -14.07
CA TRP A 282 -8.71 -18.01 -13.71
C TRP A 282 -8.08 -18.11 -12.32
N SER A 283 -7.56 -19.31 -12.01
CA SER A 283 -6.98 -19.60 -10.70
C SER A 283 -5.62 -18.93 -10.51
N GLY A 284 -4.83 -18.87 -11.58
CA GLY A 284 -3.59 -18.12 -11.67
C GLY A 284 -2.45 -18.61 -10.77
N SER A 285 -1.23 -18.25 -11.16
CA SER A 285 0.05 -18.54 -10.50
C SER A 285 1.11 -17.50 -10.89
N ALA A 286 2.20 -17.42 -10.12
CA ALA A 286 3.42 -16.74 -10.55
C ALA A 286 4.60 -17.71 -10.57
N TYR A 287 5.62 -17.43 -11.37
CA TYR A 287 6.75 -18.32 -11.61
C TYR A 287 8.05 -17.57 -11.41
N VAL A 288 8.99 -18.20 -10.71
CA VAL A 288 10.32 -17.65 -10.45
C VAL A 288 11.32 -18.37 -11.31
N PHE A 289 12.08 -17.61 -12.09
CA PHE A 289 13.23 -18.10 -12.85
C PHE A 289 14.50 -17.49 -12.28
N THR A 290 15.60 -18.25 -12.26
CA THR A 290 16.91 -17.72 -11.88
C THR A 290 17.93 -17.98 -12.97
N ARG A 291 18.82 -17.01 -13.20
CA ARG A 291 19.99 -17.12 -14.08
C ARG A 291 21.20 -17.60 -13.30
N SER A 292 21.91 -18.60 -13.82
CA SER A 292 23.22 -19.01 -13.33
C SER A 292 24.08 -19.49 -14.49
N GLY A 293 25.30 -18.96 -14.61
CA GLY A 293 26.18 -19.28 -15.74
C GLY A 293 25.58 -18.96 -17.12
N GLY A 294 24.71 -17.94 -17.20
CA GLY A 294 23.98 -17.57 -18.41
C GLY A 294 22.77 -18.43 -18.77
N ILE A 295 22.44 -19.44 -17.94
CA ILE A 295 21.29 -20.33 -18.15
C ILE A 295 20.17 -19.92 -17.20
N TRP A 296 18.97 -19.72 -17.75
CA TRP A 296 17.76 -19.50 -16.98
C TRP A 296 17.07 -20.83 -16.68
N SER A 297 16.57 -21.00 -15.47
CA SER A 297 15.80 -22.18 -15.07
C SER A 297 14.64 -21.78 -14.17
N GLN A 298 13.47 -22.39 -14.37
CA GLN A 298 12.34 -22.21 -13.46
C GLN A 298 12.70 -22.87 -12.11
N ARG A 299 12.57 -22.13 -11.01
CA ARG A 299 12.95 -22.57 -9.66
C ARG A 299 11.76 -22.75 -8.75
N ALA A 300 10.73 -21.93 -8.94
CA ALA A 300 9.54 -22.00 -8.13
C ALA A 300 8.28 -21.67 -8.93
N LYS A 301 7.18 -22.24 -8.45
CA LYS A 301 5.82 -21.82 -8.77
C LYS A 301 5.18 -21.32 -7.48
N LEU A 302 4.73 -20.08 -7.49
CA LEU A 302 4.08 -19.42 -6.37
C LEU A 302 2.58 -19.51 -6.57
N ASP A 303 1.92 -20.16 -5.62
CA ASP A 303 0.48 -20.32 -5.56
C ASP A 303 -0.02 -19.71 -4.25
N PRO A 304 -1.15 -18.97 -4.25
CA PRO A 304 -1.69 -18.39 -3.03
C PRO A 304 -2.21 -19.49 -2.09
N SER A 305 -2.02 -19.29 -0.79
CA SER A 305 -2.47 -20.20 0.27
C SER A 305 -3.98 -20.39 0.32
N VAL A 306 -4.73 -19.38 -0.14
CA VAL A 306 -6.19 -19.38 -0.21
C VAL A 306 -6.62 -19.21 -1.67
N ARG A 307 -7.56 -20.04 -2.11
CA ARG A 307 -8.22 -19.92 -3.42
C ARG A 307 -9.71 -19.72 -3.25
N PHE A 308 -10.31 -18.85 -4.05
CA PHE A 308 -11.73 -18.53 -4.00
C PHE A 308 -12.49 -19.27 -5.11
N PRO A 309 -13.27 -20.33 -4.81
CA PRO A 309 -13.93 -21.11 -5.85
C PRO A 309 -15.11 -20.36 -6.48
N GLY A 310 -15.21 -20.40 -7.81
CA GLY A 310 -16.41 -19.97 -8.56
C GLY A 310 -16.35 -18.56 -9.15
N MET A 311 -15.32 -17.78 -8.82
CA MET A 311 -14.94 -16.53 -9.47
C MET A 311 -13.43 -16.62 -9.67
N GLY A 312 -12.96 -16.29 -10.87
CA GLY A 312 -11.53 -16.21 -11.12
C GLY A 312 -10.85 -15.32 -10.11
N GLN A 313 -9.71 -15.70 -9.58
CA GLN A 313 -8.95 -14.79 -8.70
C GLN A 313 -7.89 -14.00 -9.47
N SER A 314 -7.51 -14.48 -10.65
CA SER A 314 -6.52 -13.83 -11.52
C SER A 314 -5.17 -13.61 -10.83
N PHE A 315 -4.75 -14.56 -9.96
CA PHE A 315 -3.48 -14.47 -9.24
C PHE A 315 -2.30 -14.47 -10.21
N GLY A 316 -1.40 -13.50 -10.05
CA GLY A 316 -0.32 -13.27 -11.02
C GLY A 316 -0.73 -12.38 -12.18
N CYS A 317 -1.81 -11.59 -12.07
CA CYS A 317 -2.16 -10.58 -13.07
C CYS A 317 -1.21 -9.37 -13.09
N SER A 318 -0.56 -9.12 -11.96
CA SER A 318 0.51 -8.14 -11.79
C SER A 318 1.56 -8.71 -10.84
N VAL A 319 2.82 -8.33 -11.06
CA VAL A 319 3.96 -8.80 -10.28
C VAL A 319 4.95 -7.67 -10.07
N ALA A 320 5.60 -7.64 -8.91
CA ALA A 320 6.77 -6.81 -8.64
C ALA A 320 7.78 -7.59 -7.77
N LEU A 321 9.07 -7.33 -7.93
CA LEU A 321 10.17 -8.09 -7.34
C LEU A 321 11.30 -7.15 -6.92
N CYS A 322 11.68 -7.18 -5.64
CA CYS A 322 12.87 -6.48 -5.16
C CYS A 322 13.45 -7.17 -3.92
N GLY A 323 14.76 -7.34 -3.87
CA GLY A 323 15.49 -7.84 -2.71
C GLY A 323 15.03 -9.22 -2.24
N GLY A 324 14.65 -10.11 -3.17
CA GLY A 324 14.11 -11.44 -2.84
C GLY A 324 12.69 -11.43 -2.24
N THR A 325 11.96 -10.32 -2.36
CA THR A 325 10.55 -10.20 -2.02
C THR A 325 9.73 -10.05 -3.29
N ALA A 326 8.77 -10.94 -3.48
CA ALA A 326 7.83 -10.94 -4.59
C ALA A 326 6.46 -10.46 -4.12
N VAL A 327 5.90 -9.48 -4.82
CA VAL A 327 4.57 -8.91 -4.60
C VAL A 327 3.71 -9.29 -5.79
N ILE A 328 2.55 -9.89 -5.54
CA ILE A 328 1.72 -10.49 -6.59
C ILE A 328 0.27 -10.06 -6.41
N GLY A 329 -0.32 -9.47 -7.44
CA GLY A 329 -1.73 -9.11 -7.45
C GLY A 329 -2.66 -10.26 -7.82
N SER A 330 -3.88 -10.23 -7.28
CA SER A 330 -5.05 -10.97 -7.76
C SER A 330 -6.29 -10.09 -7.63
N ASN A 331 -6.65 -9.42 -8.72
CA ASN A 331 -7.67 -8.38 -8.74
C ASN A 331 -9.11 -8.90 -8.78
N GLU A 332 -9.33 -10.13 -9.22
CA GLU A 332 -10.66 -10.74 -9.25
C GLU A 332 -10.93 -11.64 -8.03
N GLY A 333 -9.90 -11.85 -7.19
CA GLY A 333 -9.99 -12.62 -5.96
C GLY A 333 -10.94 -11.98 -4.95
N ASP A 334 -11.32 -12.76 -3.92
CA ASP A 334 -12.13 -12.28 -2.80
C ASP A 334 -13.44 -11.60 -3.21
N LEU A 335 -14.21 -12.27 -4.07
CA LEU A 335 -15.47 -11.76 -4.60
C LEU A 335 -15.32 -10.46 -5.43
N GLY A 336 -14.17 -10.25 -6.06
CA GLY A 336 -13.92 -9.06 -6.89
C GLY A 336 -13.44 -7.84 -6.10
N ASN A 337 -13.23 -7.96 -4.79
CA ASN A 337 -12.54 -6.94 -4.00
C ASN A 337 -11.06 -6.85 -4.39
N GLY A 338 -10.46 -8.00 -4.72
CA GLY A 338 -9.05 -8.10 -5.05
C GLY A 338 -8.14 -8.23 -3.82
N SER A 339 -6.88 -8.57 -4.03
CA SER A 339 -5.89 -8.84 -2.97
C SER A 339 -4.47 -8.80 -3.54
N VAL A 340 -3.50 -8.55 -2.65
CA VAL A 340 -2.07 -8.61 -2.96
C VAL A 340 -1.40 -9.62 -2.03
N TRP A 341 -0.49 -10.44 -2.55
CA TRP A 341 0.27 -11.40 -1.77
C TRP A 341 1.74 -11.03 -1.76
N VAL A 342 2.38 -11.23 -0.60
CA VAL A 342 3.81 -11.02 -0.43
C VAL A 342 4.47 -12.35 -0.13
N PHE A 343 5.43 -12.73 -0.96
CA PHE A 343 6.30 -13.88 -0.77
C PHE A 343 7.73 -13.39 -0.52
N THR A 344 8.48 -14.10 0.30
CA THR A 344 9.94 -13.89 0.37
C THR A 344 10.68 -15.19 0.18
N GLY A 345 11.79 -15.13 -0.54
CA GLY A 345 12.51 -16.33 -0.92
C GLY A 345 13.70 -16.09 -1.82
N SER A 346 14.35 -17.21 -2.15
CA SER A 346 15.46 -17.24 -3.12
C SER A 346 15.55 -18.64 -3.72
N GLY A 347 15.88 -18.72 -5.02
CA GLY A 347 15.97 -20.00 -5.73
C GLY A 347 14.68 -20.80 -5.60
N ASP A 348 14.76 -22.02 -5.07
CA ASP A 348 13.62 -22.95 -4.92
C ASP A 348 12.81 -22.71 -3.64
N THR A 349 13.25 -21.83 -2.74
CA THR A 349 12.64 -21.67 -1.41
C THR A 349 11.95 -20.33 -1.31
N TRP A 350 10.62 -20.36 -1.49
CA TRP A 350 9.74 -19.19 -1.34
C TRP A 350 8.64 -19.48 -0.33
N ALA A 351 8.38 -18.52 0.54
CA ALA A 351 7.33 -18.61 1.54
C ALA A 351 6.38 -17.42 1.43
N GLU A 352 5.08 -17.71 1.37
CA GLU A 352 4.06 -16.69 1.56
C GLU A 352 4.20 -16.08 2.96
N ARG A 353 4.23 -14.76 3.05
CA ARG A 353 4.35 -14.02 4.31
C ARG A 353 3.04 -13.40 4.72
N THR A 354 2.35 -12.80 3.78
CA THR A 354 1.06 -12.18 4.05
C THR A 354 0.21 -12.08 2.79
N ARG A 355 -1.08 -11.90 3.03
CA ARG A 355 -2.09 -11.44 2.09
C ARG A 355 -2.58 -10.09 2.57
N ILE A 356 -2.52 -9.10 1.70
CA ILE A 356 -2.95 -7.72 1.92
C ILE A 356 -4.30 -7.51 1.22
N GLN A 357 -5.20 -6.82 1.90
CA GLN A 357 -6.49 -6.37 1.40
C GLN A 357 -6.58 -4.86 1.67
N ALA A 358 -7.25 -4.13 0.77
CA ALA A 358 -7.60 -2.73 1.00
C ALA A 358 -8.48 -2.59 2.24
N SER A 359 -8.28 -1.53 3.03
CA SER A 359 -9.03 -1.30 4.27
C SER A 359 -10.53 -1.04 4.05
N ASP A 360 -10.89 -0.51 2.89
CA ASP A 360 -12.25 -0.18 2.45
C ASP A 360 -12.73 -0.99 1.25
N GLY A 361 -12.00 -2.06 0.89
CA GLY A 361 -12.25 -2.83 -0.32
C GLY A 361 -13.67 -3.38 -0.44
N SER A 362 -14.27 -3.14 -1.61
CA SER A 362 -15.63 -3.45 -1.99
C SER A 362 -15.69 -4.22 -3.32
N TRP A 363 -16.88 -4.70 -3.63
CA TRP A 363 -17.13 -5.52 -4.82
C TRP A 363 -16.81 -4.73 -6.10
N ASN A 364 -15.96 -5.30 -6.97
CA ASN A 364 -15.46 -4.74 -8.23
C ASN A 364 -14.45 -3.60 -8.11
N ASP A 365 -13.80 -3.40 -6.96
CA ASP A 365 -12.75 -2.39 -6.85
C ASP A 365 -11.46 -2.83 -7.57
N TYR A 366 -11.29 -4.14 -7.75
CA TYR A 366 -10.14 -4.75 -8.43
C TYR A 366 -8.80 -4.45 -7.75
N PHE A 367 -8.74 -4.42 -6.42
CA PHE A 367 -7.50 -4.20 -5.67
C PHE A 367 -6.40 -5.21 -6.05
N GLY A 368 -5.19 -4.71 -6.31
CA GLY A 368 -4.08 -5.51 -6.83
C GLY A 368 -4.13 -5.72 -8.35
N ALA A 369 -4.88 -4.89 -9.09
CA ALA A 369 -4.87 -4.90 -10.56
C ALA A 369 -3.48 -4.59 -11.13
N TRP A 370 -2.75 -3.67 -10.51
CA TRP A 370 -1.34 -3.45 -10.72
C TRP A 370 -0.64 -3.27 -9.37
N VAL A 371 0.65 -3.65 -9.30
CA VAL A 371 1.47 -3.51 -8.10
C VAL A 371 2.83 -2.95 -8.49
N ALA A 372 3.37 -2.05 -7.66
CA ALA A 372 4.74 -1.56 -7.74
C ALA A 372 5.39 -1.70 -6.36
N PHE A 373 6.70 -1.96 -6.34
CA PHE A 373 7.44 -2.27 -5.12
C PHE A 373 8.89 -1.80 -5.20
N ASP A 374 9.34 -0.99 -4.24
CA ASP A 374 10.72 -0.46 -4.18
C ASP A 374 11.61 -1.13 -3.12
N GLY A 375 11.13 -2.21 -2.49
CA GLY A 375 11.80 -2.85 -1.35
C GLY A 375 11.26 -2.44 0.03
N ALA A 376 10.65 -1.26 0.15
CA ALA A 376 10.15 -0.70 1.42
C ALA A 376 8.65 -0.39 1.40
N ASN A 377 8.12 -0.04 0.23
CA ASN A 377 6.75 0.39 0.00
C ASN A 377 6.14 -0.43 -1.13
N ILE A 378 4.92 -0.92 -0.91
CA ILE A 378 4.07 -1.51 -1.94
C ILE A 378 3.03 -0.47 -2.32
N VAL A 379 2.88 -0.20 -3.61
CA VAL A 379 1.73 0.55 -4.14
C VAL A 379 0.87 -0.42 -4.94
N ALA A 380 -0.41 -0.51 -4.61
CA ALA A 380 -1.35 -1.43 -5.25
C ALA A 380 -2.57 -0.66 -5.75
N SER A 381 -2.97 -0.90 -6.99
CA SER A 381 -4.10 -0.20 -7.60
C SER A 381 -5.43 -0.91 -7.43
N ALA A 382 -6.51 -0.12 -7.38
CA ALA A 382 -7.90 -0.54 -7.39
C ALA A 382 -8.70 0.37 -8.34
N PHE A 383 -8.49 0.22 -9.64
CA PHE A 383 -9.08 1.11 -10.66
C PHE A 383 -10.61 1.02 -10.78
N GLY A 384 -11.22 -0.02 -10.22
CA GLY A 384 -12.68 -0.22 -10.27
C GLY A 384 -13.44 0.53 -9.18
N ASP A 385 -12.73 1.07 -8.20
CA ASP A 385 -13.28 1.69 -7.01
C ASP A 385 -14.16 2.92 -7.33
N ASP A 386 -15.17 3.14 -6.48
CA ASP A 386 -16.05 4.31 -6.49
C ASP A 386 -16.67 4.60 -7.88
N GLY A 387 -17.04 3.56 -8.62
CA GLY A 387 -17.60 3.70 -9.97
C GLY A 387 -16.55 3.97 -11.05
N ARG A 388 -15.37 3.34 -10.92
CA ARG A 388 -14.20 3.50 -11.81
C ARG A 388 -13.59 4.90 -11.78
N THR A 389 -13.75 5.61 -10.67
CA THR A 389 -12.90 6.78 -10.41
C THR A 389 -11.48 6.32 -10.12
N GLY A 390 -11.33 5.18 -9.42
CA GLY A 390 -10.07 4.48 -9.17
C GLY A 390 -9.25 5.08 -8.03
N CYS A 391 -8.44 4.24 -7.38
CA CYS A 391 -7.52 4.65 -6.32
C CYS A 391 -6.27 3.75 -6.28
N ALA A 392 -5.26 4.18 -5.54
CA ALA A 392 -4.09 3.36 -5.22
C ALA A 392 -3.78 3.42 -3.73
N TYR A 393 -3.31 2.31 -3.18
CA TYR A 393 -3.01 2.19 -1.76
C TYR A 393 -1.51 1.99 -1.57
N ARG A 394 -0.91 2.73 -0.64
CA ARG A 394 0.47 2.48 -0.21
C ARG A 394 0.49 1.71 1.09
N PHE A 395 1.26 0.64 1.10
CA PHE A 395 1.61 -0.12 2.29
C PHE A 395 3.09 0.02 2.55
N SER A 396 3.47 0.19 3.81
CA SER A 396 4.87 0.13 4.24
C SER A 396 5.07 -0.99 5.24
N GLY A 397 6.25 -1.60 5.25
CA GLY A 397 6.50 -2.73 6.12
C GLY A 397 7.67 -3.60 5.68
N ALA A 398 7.93 -4.64 6.47
CA ALA A 398 8.97 -5.64 6.18
C ALA A 398 8.66 -6.97 6.87
N GLY A 399 9.24 -8.05 6.38
CA GLY A 399 9.24 -9.35 7.08
C GLY A 399 7.86 -9.99 7.28
N GLY A 400 6.84 -9.57 6.53
CA GLY A 400 5.48 -10.11 6.57
C GLY A 400 4.44 -9.24 7.27
N THR A 401 4.85 -8.13 7.89
CA THR A 401 3.91 -7.12 8.40
C THR A 401 3.91 -5.93 7.47
N TRP A 402 2.75 -5.60 6.92
CA TRP A 402 2.52 -4.48 6.01
C TRP A 402 1.33 -3.69 6.50
N THR A 403 1.52 -2.39 6.69
CA THR A 403 0.47 -1.48 7.17
C THR A 403 0.12 -0.49 6.08
N GLU A 404 -1.18 -0.36 5.79
CA GLU A 404 -1.69 0.70 4.93
C GLU A 404 -1.29 2.05 5.51
N GLN A 405 -0.73 2.92 4.68
CA GLN A 405 -0.25 4.24 5.07
C GLN A 405 -1.13 5.34 4.50
N GLU A 406 -1.56 5.18 3.24
CA GLU A 406 -2.25 6.22 2.51
C GLU A 406 -3.09 5.61 1.37
N ILE A 407 -4.20 6.28 1.06
CA ILE A 407 -5.03 6.01 -0.12
C ILE A 407 -4.93 7.22 -1.05
N TYR A 408 -4.36 7.02 -2.23
CA TYR A 408 -4.18 8.04 -3.25
C TYR A 408 -5.37 8.06 -4.20
N MET A 409 -5.93 9.25 -4.40
CA MET A 409 -7.01 9.52 -5.34
C MET A 409 -6.67 10.82 -6.08
N ALA A 410 -6.96 10.88 -7.38
CA ALA A 410 -6.82 12.13 -8.12
C ALA A 410 -7.68 13.23 -7.51
N SER A 411 -7.10 14.42 -7.32
CA SER A 411 -7.83 15.58 -6.77
C SER A 411 -9.02 16.03 -7.64
N ASP A 412 -9.00 15.68 -8.92
CA ASP A 412 -10.03 15.97 -9.92
C ASP A 412 -10.79 14.74 -10.42
N ARG A 413 -10.73 13.62 -9.67
CA ARG A 413 -11.36 12.36 -10.04
C ARG A 413 -12.79 12.52 -10.57
N ALA A 414 -13.05 11.93 -11.73
CA ALA A 414 -14.37 11.72 -12.28
C ALA A 414 -14.61 10.23 -12.57
N GLY A 415 -15.88 9.86 -12.70
CA GLY A 415 -16.25 8.48 -12.95
C GLY A 415 -15.75 8.05 -14.33
N TRP A 416 -15.15 6.86 -14.40
CA TRP A 416 -14.56 6.23 -15.60
C TRP A 416 -13.17 6.69 -16.00
N ASP A 417 -12.53 7.62 -15.27
CA ASP A 417 -11.18 8.09 -15.55
C ASP A 417 -10.09 7.01 -15.39
N GLN A 418 -10.43 5.90 -14.71
CA GLN A 418 -9.56 4.75 -14.49
C GLN A 418 -8.21 5.16 -13.89
N TYR A 419 -8.25 6.00 -12.85
CA TYR A 419 -7.09 6.31 -12.04
C TYR A 419 -6.47 5.03 -11.47
N ALA A 420 -5.14 4.97 -11.48
CA ALA A 420 -4.38 3.78 -11.16
C ALA A 420 -4.80 2.56 -12.02
N GLY A 421 -5.08 2.80 -13.30
CA GLY A 421 -5.48 1.80 -14.28
C GLY A 421 -4.45 0.68 -14.51
N GLN A 422 -4.63 -0.06 -15.60
CA GLN A 422 -3.68 -1.12 -15.97
C GLN A 422 -2.28 -0.53 -16.10
N GLN A 423 -1.26 -1.14 -15.48
CA GLN A 423 0.14 -0.67 -15.54
C GLN A 423 0.37 0.78 -15.05
N GLY A 424 -0.60 1.35 -14.34
CA GLY A 424 -0.63 2.78 -14.02
C GLY A 424 -0.06 3.15 -12.67
N VAL A 425 0.70 2.29 -11.98
CA VAL A 425 1.37 2.68 -10.72
C VAL A 425 2.87 2.34 -10.75
N ALA A 426 3.69 3.27 -10.29
CA ALA A 426 5.13 3.10 -10.11
C ALA A 426 5.59 3.80 -8.81
N ILE A 427 6.67 3.30 -8.21
CA ILE A 427 7.25 3.85 -6.99
C ILE A 427 8.78 3.74 -7.01
N SER A 428 9.47 4.79 -6.58
CA SER A 428 10.92 4.76 -6.35
C SER A 428 11.30 5.74 -5.25
N GLY A 429 11.78 5.19 -4.12
CA GLY A 429 12.19 5.99 -2.98
C GLY A 429 11.04 6.82 -2.43
N ASN A 430 11.14 8.15 -2.53
CA ASN A 430 10.11 9.06 -2.02
C ASN A 430 9.12 9.51 -3.09
N HIS A 431 9.14 8.92 -4.29
CA HIS A 431 8.23 9.32 -5.37
C HIS A 431 7.28 8.19 -5.72
N ILE A 432 6.02 8.55 -5.91
CA ILE A 432 4.99 7.70 -6.50
C ILE A 432 4.49 8.38 -7.76
N LEU A 433 4.25 7.57 -8.79
CA LEU A 433 3.64 7.99 -10.04
C LEU A 433 2.41 7.15 -10.32
N ILE A 434 1.27 7.81 -10.50
CA ILE A 434 0.00 7.17 -10.80
C ILE A 434 -0.59 7.73 -12.09
N GLY A 435 -0.95 6.86 -13.02
CA GLY A 435 -1.61 7.22 -14.28
C GLY A 435 -3.13 7.14 -14.18
N SER A 436 -3.81 8.01 -14.93
CA SER A 436 -5.26 8.03 -15.11
C SER A 436 -5.55 8.09 -16.60
N LEU A 437 -5.64 6.93 -17.22
CA LEU A 437 -5.60 6.78 -18.67
C LEU A 437 -6.86 7.28 -19.39
N CYS A 438 -7.99 7.39 -18.69
CA CYS A 438 -9.26 7.88 -19.22
C CYS A 438 -9.64 9.26 -18.64
N ASP A 439 -8.69 9.97 -18.03
CA ASP A 439 -8.98 11.29 -17.48
C ASP A 439 -9.34 12.29 -18.60
N ASP A 440 -10.54 12.84 -18.49
CA ASP A 440 -11.02 13.96 -19.29
C ASP A 440 -10.41 15.26 -18.79
N ASN A 441 -9.61 15.93 -19.61
CA ASN A 441 -8.94 17.16 -19.19
C ASN A 441 -8.90 18.24 -20.27
N GLU A 442 -8.14 19.30 -20.01
CA GLU A 442 -7.96 20.44 -20.91
C GLU A 442 -7.37 20.08 -22.29
N ARG A 443 -6.86 18.86 -22.48
CA ARG A 443 -6.41 18.31 -23.76
C ARG A 443 -7.50 17.57 -24.55
N GLY A 444 -8.61 17.18 -23.90
CA GLY A 444 -9.73 16.49 -24.53
C GLY A 444 -10.26 15.34 -23.69
N GLU A 445 -11.29 14.67 -24.25
CA GLU A 445 -11.90 13.46 -23.70
C GLU A 445 -10.89 12.30 -23.72
N ASP A 446 -10.78 11.53 -22.64
CA ASP A 446 -9.84 10.41 -22.48
C ASP A 446 -8.39 10.75 -22.90
N ALA A 447 -8.00 12.03 -22.80
CA ALA A 447 -6.63 12.44 -23.13
C ALA A 447 -5.64 11.83 -22.14
N GLY A 448 -6.10 11.60 -20.91
CA GLY A 448 -5.36 10.96 -19.85
C GLY A 448 -4.41 11.91 -19.13
N SER A 449 -4.04 11.51 -17.91
CA SER A 449 -3.21 12.28 -16.98
C SER A 449 -2.27 11.40 -16.18
N ALA A 450 -1.25 12.01 -15.59
CA ALA A 450 -0.42 11.36 -14.58
C ALA A 450 -0.21 12.26 -13.37
N TYR A 451 -0.08 11.65 -12.20
CA TYR A 451 -0.04 12.31 -10.91
C TYR A 451 1.20 11.84 -10.18
N PHE A 452 2.05 12.80 -9.81
CA PHE A 452 3.20 12.57 -8.95
C PHE A 452 2.85 12.88 -7.51
N TYR A 453 3.24 12.00 -6.61
CA TYR A 453 3.17 12.22 -5.18
C TYR A 453 4.55 12.14 -4.58
N GLU A 454 4.86 13.09 -3.70
CA GLU A 454 6.04 13.03 -2.85
C GLU A 454 5.65 12.40 -1.51
N LEU A 455 6.34 11.31 -1.17
CA LEU A 455 6.31 10.75 0.17
C LEU A 455 7.14 11.66 1.08
N GLU A 456 6.66 11.89 2.29
CA GLU A 456 7.49 12.47 3.34
C GLU A 456 8.77 11.63 3.45
N ALA A 457 9.92 12.30 3.39
CA ALA A 457 11.20 11.61 3.48
C ALA A 457 11.23 10.76 4.78
N PRO A 458 11.70 9.50 4.72
CA PRO A 458 11.76 8.67 5.91
C PRO A 458 12.55 9.40 6.99
N LEU A 459 11.94 9.57 8.16
CA LEU A 459 12.59 10.22 9.29
C LEU A 459 13.85 9.44 9.66
N VAL A 460 14.98 10.13 9.63
CA VAL A 460 16.26 9.56 10.05
C VAL A 460 16.48 9.80 11.53
N THR A 461 17.10 8.84 12.21
CA THR A 461 17.55 9.04 13.59
C THR A 461 18.84 9.83 13.60
N GLN A 462 18.81 10.98 14.27
CA GLN A 462 19.95 11.91 14.40
C GLN A 462 20.29 12.12 15.87
N ARG A 463 21.58 12.24 16.19
CA ARG A 463 22.06 12.55 17.53
C ARG A 463 22.18 14.06 17.76
N TYR A 464 21.55 14.53 18.83
CA TYR A 464 21.63 15.89 19.34
C TYR A 464 22.33 15.90 20.70
N GLU A 465 23.50 16.53 20.75
CA GLU A 465 24.27 16.67 22.00
C GLU A 465 23.54 17.59 23.00
N GLN A 466 23.85 17.47 24.30
CA GLN A 466 23.40 18.37 25.38
C GLN A 466 23.71 19.87 25.16
N THR A 467 24.51 20.20 24.14
CA THR A 467 24.80 21.58 23.71
C THR A 467 23.89 22.09 22.61
N ALA A 468 23.00 21.24 22.07
CA ALA A 468 22.06 21.63 21.02
C ALA A 468 21.23 22.85 21.46
N PRO A 469 21.21 23.94 20.65
CA PRO A 469 20.56 25.18 21.03
C PRO A 469 19.03 25.07 21.19
N GLN A 470 18.41 24.04 20.59
CA GLN A 470 16.98 23.79 20.67
C GLN A 470 16.52 23.24 22.04
N LEU A 471 17.45 22.73 22.86
CA LEU A 471 17.10 22.20 24.19
C LEU A 471 16.80 23.33 25.18
N ALA A 472 15.61 23.30 25.77
CA ALA A 472 15.18 24.28 26.76
C ALA A 472 15.54 23.83 28.18
N TRP A 473 16.39 24.60 28.87
CA TRP A 473 16.89 24.26 30.20
C TRP A 473 16.28 25.12 31.29
N VAL A 474 15.83 24.49 32.37
CA VAL A 474 15.36 25.17 33.60
C VAL A 474 16.30 24.84 34.75
N GLY A 475 16.75 25.88 35.44
CA GLY A 475 17.65 25.80 36.59
C GLY A 475 19.13 25.62 36.22
N ALA A 476 19.99 25.55 37.24
CA ALA A 476 21.44 25.45 37.04
C ALA A 476 21.88 24.00 36.77
N TRP A 477 22.48 23.79 35.59
CA TRP A 477 23.11 22.55 35.13
C TRP A 477 24.61 22.75 34.96
N SER A 478 25.41 21.84 35.51
CA SER A 478 26.87 21.88 35.40
C SER A 478 27.33 21.03 34.23
N SER A 479 28.27 21.54 33.42
CA SER A 479 28.95 20.74 32.42
C SER A 479 30.00 19.84 33.07
N VAL A 480 30.05 18.57 32.65
CA VAL A 480 31.02 17.59 33.13
C VAL A 480 31.68 16.93 31.93
N ALA A 481 32.99 17.08 31.79
CA ALA A 481 33.78 16.47 30.73
C ALA A 481 34.21 15.04 31.09
N ARG A 482 33.97 14.08 30.18
CA ARG A 482 34.48 12.70 30.24
C ARG A 482 34.59 12.13 28.84
N THR A 483 35.65 11.39 28.56
CA THR A 483 35.90 10.79 27.24
C THR A 483 34.92 9.67 26.87
N GLN A 484 34.19 9.11 27.86
CA GLN A 484 33.19 8.07 27.62
C GLN A 484 31.79 8.62 27.26
N LEU A 485 31.61 9.94 27.25
CA LEU A 485 30.35 10.61 26.91
C LEU A 485 30.35 11.01 25.44
N SER A 486 29.16 11.14 24.85
CA SER A 486 29.03 11.68 23.50
C SER A 486 29.59 13.10 23.45
N ALA A 487 30.30 13.42 22.37
CA ALA A 487 31.09 14.65 22.23
C ALA A 487 32.00 15.01 23.44
N GLY A 488 32.33 14.04 24.31
CA GLY A 488 33.23 14.20 25.45
C GLY A 488 32.66 14.94 26.68
N SER A 489 31.36 15.26 26.74
CA SER A 489 30.79 15.93 27.92
C SER A 489 29.28 15.72 28.08
N ALA A 490 28.76 15.94 29.30
CA ALA A 490 27.34 15.90 29.62
C ALA A 490 26.96 17.09 30.51
N ARG A 491 25.66 17.36 30.62
CA ARG A 491 25.10 18.27 31.64
C ARG A 491 24.54 17.46 32.81
N CYS A 492 24.87 17.89 34.02
CA CYS A 492 24.47 17.24 35.26
C CYS A 492 23.81 18.24 36.21
N ALA A 493 22.70 17.84 36.84
CA ALA A 493 22.03 18.63 37.84
C ALA A 493 21.46 17.79 38.98
N SER A 494 21.30 18.42 40.15
CA SER A 494 20.62 17.86 41.31
C SER A 494 19.73 18.92 41.96
N GLY A 495 18.73 18.47 42.72
CA GLY A 495 17.73 19.34 43.35
C GLY A 495 16.40 19.42 42.58
N ILE A 496 15.36 19.88 43.26
CA ILE A 496 13.98 19.91 42.75
C ILE A 496 13.81 21.06 41.75
N GLY A 497 13.02 20.84 40.69
CA GLY A 497 12.55 21.88 39.77
C GLY A 497 13.49 22.20 38.62
N LYS A 498 14.61 21.48 38.50
CA LYS A 498 15.50 21.56 37.34
C LYS A 498 15.00 20.63 36.25
N SER A 499 14.99 21.09 35.00
CA SER A 499 14.55 20.24 33.89
C SER A 499 15.26 20.60 32.59
N VAL A 500 15.21 19.66 31.65
CA VAL A 500 15.48 19.88 30.23
C VAL A 500 14.25 19.45 29.45
N THR A 501 13.92 20.22 28.42
CA THR A 501 12.84 19.91 27.48
C THR A 501 13.43 19.84 26.07
N ALA A 502 13.18 18.72 25.42
CA ALA A 502 13.46 18.48 24.00
C ALA A 502 12.12 18.48 23.26
N THR A 503 11.91 19.48 22.41
CA THR A 503 10.77 19.54 21.49
C THR A 503 11.25 19.10 20.12
N PHE A 504 10.55 18.13 19.53
CA PHE A 504 10.93 17.50 18.28
C PHE A 504 9.71 17.29 17.38
N ASP A 505 9.95 17.21 16.08
CA ASP A 505 8.99 16.74 15.10
C ASP A 505 9.46 15.36 14.63
N GLY A 506 8.70 14.30 14.92
CA GLY A 506 9.06 12.95 14.52
C GLY A 506 8.49 11.83 15.39
N THR A 507 8.89 10.59 15.11
CA THR A 507 8.22 9.37 15.61
C THR A 507 8.89 8.73 16.83
N GLY A 508 10.00 9.27 17.32
CA GLY A 508 10.70 8.70 18.48
C GLY A 508 11.85 9.53 19.00
N ILE A 509 12.19 9.30 20.27
CA ILE A 509 13.31 9.94 20.95
C ILE A 509 13.90 9.03 22.04
N ASP A 510 15.22 8.95 22.08
CA ASP A 510 15.99 8.31 23.14
C ASP A 510 16.72 9.37 23.98
N TRP A 511 16.63 9.24 25.30
CA TRP A 511 17.45 10.01 26.23
C TRP A 511 18.70 9.22 26.61
N ILE A 512 19.86 9.76 26.25
CA ILE A 512 21.17 9.19 26.58
C ILE A 512 21.76 9.93 27.79
N GLY A 513 22.30 9.17 28.73
CA GLY A 513 22.94 9.74 29.92
C GLY A 513 23.86 8.76 30.63
N ALA A 514 24.02 8.98 31.94
CA ALA A 514 24.91 8.19 32.77
C ALA A 514 24.19 7.63 33.99
N ARG A 515 24.49 6.36 34.30
CA ARG A 515 24.16 5.73 35.57
C ARG A 515 25.37 5.77 36.47
N THR A 516 25.26 6.36 37.67
CA THR A 516 26.41 6.53 38.58
C THR A 516 26.05 6.20 40.01
N THR A 517 27.07 6.03 40.85
CA THR A 517 26.90 5.79 42.30
C THR A 517 26.29 6.97 43.06
N SER A 518 26.23 8.15 42.43
CA SER A 518 25.66 9.38 42.99
C SER A 518 24.41 9.88 42.26
N ALA A 519 23.86 9.08 41.34
CA ALA A 519 22.72 9.47 40.52
C ALA A 519 21.38 9.36 41.26
N GLY A 520 20.46 10.26 40.93
CA GLY A 520 19.11 10.31 41.47
C GLY A 520 18.07 9.63 40.59
N LYS A 521 16.82 9.96 40.86
CA LYS A 521 15.68 9.63 39.99
C LYS A 521 15.23 10.86 39.22
N ALA A 522 14.83 10.67 37.97
CA ALA A 522 14.23 11.69 37.13
C ALA A 522 12.80 11.31 36.76
N ARG A 523 11.91 12.30 36.63
CA ARG A 523 10.60 12.11 36.00
C ARG A 523 10.71 12.43 34.52
N VAL A 524 10.11 11.60 33.69
CA VAL A 524 10.05 11.80 32.25
C VAL A 524 8.60 12.04 31.88
N TYR A 525 8.36 13.19 31.25
CA TYR A 525 7.08 13.57 30.71
C TYR A 525 7.16 13.53 29.19
N LEU A 526 6.17 12.93 28.54
CA LEU A 526 5.96 13.00 27.11
C LEU A 526 4.65 13.75 26.89
N ASP A 527 4.71 14.83 26.11
CA ASP A 527 3.56 15.70 25.79
C ASP A 527 2.81 16.18 27.04
N GLY A 528 3.58 16.49 28.09
CA GLY A 528 3.08 16.95 29.39
C GLY A 528 2.56 15.85 30.32
N VAL A 529 2.47 14.60 29.86
CA VAL A 529 2.01 13.45 30.65
C VAL A 529 3.21 12.72 31.27
N LEU A 530 3.15 12.40 32.56
CA LEU A 530 4.19 11.62 33.23
C LEU A 530 4.19 10.17 32.71
N VAL A 531 5.21 9.80 31.93
CA VAL A 531 5.32 8.46 31.31
C VAL A 531 6.29 7.54 32.04
N ALA A 532 7.30 8.09 32.73
CA ALA A 532 8.24 7.28 33.49
C ALA A 532 8.83 8.01 34.71
N THR A 533 9.31 7.22 35.67
CA THR A 533 10.27 7.66 36.69
C THR A 533 11.50 6.78 36.58
N VAL A 534 12.59 7.33 36.05
CA VAL A 534 13.83 6.60 35.78
C VAL A 534 14.75 6.72 36.98
N ASP A 535 15.17 5.59 37.56
CA ASP A 535 16.24 5.55 38.56
C ASP A 535 17.58 5.43 37.86
N LEU A 536 18.47 6.43 37.98
CA LEU A 536 19.77 6.45 37.31
C LEU A 536 20.87 5.82 38.19
N TYR A 537 20.55 5.33 39.39
CA TYR A 537 21.55 4.72 40.24
C TYR A 537 22.14 3.44 39.64
N SER A 538 23.45 3.27 39.80
CA SER A 538 24.15 1.99 39.61
C SER A 538 25.34 1.93 40.57
N ASN A 539 25.70 0.74 41.03
CA ASN A 539 26.86 0.50 41.88
C ASN A 539 28.21 0.66 41.15
N ALA A 540 28.19 0.83 39.82
CA ALA A 540 29.31 1.17 38.98
C ALA A 540 28.90 2.29 38.00
N ASN A 541 29.86 3.13 37.62
CA ASN A 541 29.60 4.21 36.66
C ASN A 541 29.50 3.65 35.25
N ARG A 542 28.40 3.94 34.57
CA ARG A 542 28.13 3.59 33.16
C ARG A 542 27.70 4.85 32.43
N PHE A 543 28.36 5.15 31.31
CA PHE A 543 28.18 6.37 30.53
C PHE A 543 27.67 5.99 29.13
N GLY A 544 26.94 6.90 28.46
CA GLY A 544 26.39 6.65 27.12
C GLY A 544 25.26 5.63 27.10
N GLU A 545 24.49 5.51 28.18
CA GLU A 545 23.37 4.56 28.27
C GLU A 545 22.05 5.23 27.87
N VAL A 546 21.21 4.50 27.14
CA VAL A 546 19.81 4.89 26.92
C VAL A 546 19.06 4.75 28.25
N LEU A 547 18.67 5.88 28.83
CA LEU A 547 17.98 5.95 30.12
C LEU A 547 16.46 5.89 29.96
N TYR A 548 15.95 6.35 28.82
CA TYR A 548 14.56 6.27 28.40
C TYR A 548 14.51 6.23 26.88
N SER A 549 13.56 5.50 26.32
CA SER A 549 13.32 5.39 24.89
C SER A 549 11.82 5.40 24.63
N VAL A 550 11.41 6.09 23.58
CA VAL A 550 10.06 5.99 23.02
C VAL A 550 10.16 6.00 21.50
N SER A 551 9.38 5.14 20.86
CA SER A 551 9.27 5.00 19.40
C SER A 551 7.83 4.67 19.03
N GLY A 552 7.49 4.79 17.74
CA GLY A 552 6.13 4.55 17.26
C GLY A 552 5.14 5.63 17.68
N LEU A 553 5.63 6.84 17.93
CA LEU A 553 4.77 8.02 18.00
C LEU A 553 4.26 8.36 16.60
N ASP A 554 3.13 9.05 16.52
CA ASP A 554 2.68 9.64 15.26
C ASP A 554 3.75 10.60 14.75
N ASN A 555 3.91 10.72 13.43
CA ASN A 555 4.82 11.74 12.89
C ASN A 555 4.22 13.13 13.17
N GLY A 556 4.98 14.00 13.82
CA GLY A 556 4.48 15.31 14.23
C GLY A 556 5.16 15.86 15.48
N PRO A 557 4.66 16.99 16.00
CA PRO A 557 5.27 17.69 17.12
C PRO A 557 5.06 16.97 18.46
N HIS A 558 6.16 16.66 19.13
CA HIS A 558 6.21 16.05 20.46
C HIS A 558 7.16 16.80 21.39
N THR A 559 6.99 16.58 22.69
CA THR A 559 7.84 17.18 23.73
C THR A 559 8.22 16.16 24.80
N LEU A 560 9.52 15.88 24.91
CA LEU A 560 10.09 15.11 26.02
C LEU A 560 10.66 16.06 27.08
N LYS A 561 10.15 15.99 28.30
CA LYS A 561 10.68 16.75 29.45
C LYS A 561 11.24 15.80 30.51
N ILE A 562 12.48 16.05 30.91
CA ILE A 562 13.17 15.34 31.98
C ILE A 562 13.30 16.27 33.18
N GLU A 563 12.71 15.89 34.30
CA GLU A 563 12.66 16.70 35.53
C GLU A 563 13.43 16.04 36.68
N CYS A 564 14.30 16.82 37.30
CA CYS A 564 14.91 16.52 38.58
C CYS A 564 13.90 16.82 39.71
N PHE A 565 13.45 15.78 40.41
CA PHE A 565 12.47 15.91 41.52
C PHE A 565 13.06 15.55 42.89
N GLY A 566 14.39 15.47 42.99
CA GLY A 566 15.12 15.37 44.26
C GLY A 566 15.04 14.01 44.97
N SER A 567 14.51 12.97 44.31
CA SER A 567 14.50 11.61 44.85
C SER A 567 15.72 10.79 44.40
N LYS A 568 16.05 9.73 45.15
CA LYS A 568 17.14 8.80 44.84
C LYS A 568 16.86 7.40 45.35
N ASN A 569 17.58 6.42 44.83
CA ASN A 569 17.73 5.12 45.47
C ASN A 569 18.39 5.31 46.86
N PRO A 570 17.97 4.57 47.91
CA PRO A 570 18.63 4.62 49.23
C PRO A 570 20.13 4.35 49.18
N ALA A 571 20.60 3.52 48.24
CA ALA A 571 22.01 3.21 48.06
C ALA A 571 22.80 4.28 47.29
N SER A 572 22.14 5.28 46.71
CA SER A 572 22.81 6.35 45.97
C SER A 572 23.40 7.41 46.90
N ALA A 573 24.61 7.88 46.59
CA ALA A 573 25.25 8.97 47.29
C ALA A 573 24.60 10.34 47.03
N GLY A 574 23.82 10.49 45.94
CA GLY A 574 23.31 11.79 45.50
C GLY A 574 22.01 11.71 44.70
N THR A 575 21.59 12.85 44.15
CA THR A 575 20.37 13.00 43.35
C THR A 575 20.67 13.48 41.92
N ASN A 576 21.87 13.20 41.43
CA ASN A 576 22.34 13.71 40.13
C ASN A 576 21.57 13.10 38.95
N VAL A 577 21.09 13.94 38.04
CA VAL A 577 20.50 13.56 36.75
C VAL A 577 21.45 13.99 35.65
N TRP A 578 21.69 13.10 34.68
CA TRP A 578 22.69 13.26 33.63
C TRP A 578 22.04 13.31 32.25
N ILE A 579 22.37 14.33 31.46
CA ILE A 579 21.97 14.47 30.05
C ILE A 579 23.25 14.49 29.21
N ASP A 580 23.46 13.42 28.44
CA ASP A 580 24.56 13.29 27.49
C ASP A 580 24.10 13.75 26.11
N ALA A 581 23.11 13.06 25.54
CA ALA A 581 22.56 13.39 24.23
C ALA A 581 21.11 12.91 24.10
N PHE A 582 20.48 13.25 22.97
CA PHE A 582 19.22 12.69 22.50
C PHE A 582 19.38 12.12 21.10
N ASP A 583 18.92 10.89 20.87
CA ASP A 583 18.77 10.38 19.51
C ASP A 583 17.30 10.56 19.12
N VAL A 584 17.03 11.37 18.10
CA VAL A 584 15.68 11.73 17.66
C VAL A 584 15.44 11.13 16.28
N THR A 585 14.39 10.33 16.13
CA THR A 585 13.89 9.87 14.83
C THR A 585 12.99 10.96 14.25
N GLY A 586 13.60 11.87 13.49
CA GLY A 586 13.02 13.13 13.06
C GLY A 586 13.97 14.31 13.31
N GLU A 587 13.43 15.46 13.71
CA GLU A 587 14.20 16.68 13.92
C GLU A 587 13.89 17.35 15.27
N LEU A 588 14.94 17.85 15.94
CA LEU A 588 14.79 18.65 17.15
C LEU A 588 14.46 20.11 16.76
N THR A 589 13.22 20.54 16.99
CA THR A 589 12.68 21.82 16.49
C THR A 589 12.78 22.97 17.50
N GLY A 590 12.86 22.67 18.80
CA GLY A 590 12.89 23.66 19.87
C GLY A 590 11.52 24.29 20.16
N GLY A 591 11.37 24.91 21.34
CA GLY A 591 10.13 25.59 21.72
C GLY A 591 10.10 27.04 21.23
N SER A 592 9.06 27.41 20.47
CA SER A 592 8.68 28.81 20.19
C SER A 592 8.22 29.53 21.44
#